data_AF-A3B881-F1
#
_entry.id   AF-A3B881-F1
#
_cell.length_a   1.000
_cell.length_b   1.000
_cell.length_c   1.000
_cell.angle_alpha   90.00
_cell.angle_beta   90.00
_cell.angle_gamma   90.00
#
_symmetry.space_group_name_H-M   'P 1'
#
loop_
_entity.id
_entity.type
_entity.pdbx_description
1 polymer ?
#
loop_
_entity_poly.entity_id
_entity_poly.type
_entity_poly.pdbx_seq_one_letter_code
_entity_poly.pdbx_strand_id
1 'polypeptide(L)'
;MTRHAGARRRGGPGVVSLIVVVVAVLSAAAIAAEGVDAAVFDDAHLLPRPLVIELPTTTSSSSPALAEEGEGEAVPAEVRCASWRLAGEANNLAPWKSLPEECAAYVREYLTGVAYRSDLEVVAREASAYARTARVGDDGRDAWVFDVDETLLSNLPYYADHGYGLELFDHREFDKWVERGEAPAIPSSLKLYNEVRDLGFKTFLLTGRSEGHHGVTVDNLKKQGFHDWDKLILRAPADRKKTATIYKSEKRKEMEEEGYRILGNSGDQWSDLLGFSTSARSFKLPNPMYYIP
;
A
#
# COMPACT_ATOMS: atom_id res chain seq x y z
N MET A 1 -61.15 -34.52 36.48
CA MET A 1 -61.82 -34.90 35.22
C MET A 1 -62.01 -33.63 34.38
N THR A 2 -61.04 -33.29 33.53
CA THR A 2 -60.98 -33.50 32.05
C THR A 2 -61.85 -32.57 31.19
N ARG A 3 -61.13 -31.69 30.45
CA ARG A 3 -61.30 -31.20 29.05
C ARG A 3 -62.70 -30.82 28.53
N HIS A 4 -62.83 -29.63 27.93
CA HIS A 4 -62.73 -29.41 26.47
C HIS A 4 -62.93 -27.94 26.04
N ALA A 5 -62.52 -27.67 24.80
CA ALA A 5 -62.42 -26.40 24.08
C ALA A 5 -63.74 -25.91 23.47
N GLY A 6 -63.77 -24.68 22.94
CA GLY A 6 -64.73 -24.29 21.88
C GLY A 6 -65.04 -22.80 21.76
N ALA A 7 -64.74 -22.23 20.59
CA ALA A 7 -64.95 -20.84 20.18
C ALA A 7 -66.41 -20.47 19.80
N ARG A 8 -66.77 -19.17 19.82
CA ARG A 8 -67.35 -18.42 18.67
C ARG A 8 -67.73 -16.96 18.96
N ARG A 9 -67.70 -16.18 17.86
CA ARG A 9 -67.81 -14.72 17.62
C ARG A 9 -69.24 -14.14 17.68
N ARG A 10 -69.34 -12.80 17.64
CA ARG A 10 -70.25 -11.92 16.81
C ARG A 10 -69.83 -10.45 17.06
N GLY A 11 -69.85 -9.46 16.17
CA GLY A 11 -70.21 -9.25 14.75
C GLY A 11 -70.21 -7.72 14.50
N GLY A 12 -69.50 -7.17 13.50
CA GLY A 12 -70.02 -6.74 12.19
C GLY A 12 -69.77 -5.22 11.98
N PRO A 13 -69.99 -4.61 10.79
CA PRO A 13 -70.16 -5.15 9.43
C PRO A 13 -69.12 -4.61 8.39
N GLY A 14 -69.03 -5.25 7.22
CA GLY A 14 -68.45 -4.73 5.96
C GLY A 14 -69.56 -4.34 4.97
N VAL A 15 -69.29 -3.65 3.85
CA VAL A 15 -68.99 -4.25 2.52
C VAL A 15 -68.71 -3.13 1.47
N VAL A 16 -67.54 -3.19 0.80
CA VAL A 16 -67.23 -3.15 -0.68
C VAL A 16 -67.61 -1.86 -1.49
N SER A 17 -66.85 -1.25 -2.43
CA SER A 17 -65.77 -1.64 -3.37
C SER A 17 -65.06 -0.41 -3.99
N LEU A 18 -63.97 -0.71 -4.71
CA LEU A 18 -63.42 -0.11 -5.96
C LEU A 18 -62.05 0.59 -5.89
N ILE A 19 -61.13 0.04 -6.67
CA ILE A 19 -59.74 0.45 -6.91
C ILE A 19 -59.70 1.44 -8.09
N VAL A 20 -58.93 2.52 -7.97
CA VAL A 20 -58.23 3.17 -9.11
C VAL A 20 -56.87 3.68 -8.62
N VAL A 21 -55.80 3.27 -9.29
CA VAL A 21 -54.44 3.81 -9.19
C VAL A 21 -54.29 4.93 -10.21
N VAL A 22 -53.79 6.10 -9.80
CA VAL A 22 -53.21 7.10 -10.73
C VAL A 22 -51.88 7.62 -10.15
N VAL A 23 -50.89 7.65 -11.02
CA VAL A 23 -49.48 7.97 -10.83
C VAL A 23 -49.21 9.43 -11.26
N ALA A 24 -48.29 10.10 -10.54
CA ALA A 24 -47.52 11.31 -10.90
C ALA A 24 -48.34 12.63 -11.11
N VAL A 25 -47.85 13.84 -10.82
CA VAL A 25 -46.61 14.55 -11.21
C VAL A 25 -46.44 15.81 -10.31
N LEU A 26 -45.19 16.26 -10.20
CA LEU A 26 -44.63 17.48 -9.57
C LEU A 26 -45.50 18.74 -9.47
N SER A 27 -45.29 19.53 -8.39
CA SER A 27 -44.91 20.96 -8.53
C SER A 27 -44.32 21.56 -7.26
N ALA A 28 -43.43 22.53 -7.50
CA ALA A 28 -42.49 23.13 -6.59
C ALA A 28 -43.06 24.28 -5.73
N ALA A 29 -42.19 24.71 -4.81
CA ALA A 29 -42.05 26.05 -4.23
C ALA A 29 -42.85 26.39 -2.96
N ALA A 30 -42.11 26.59 -1.87
CA ALA A 30 -42.23 27.79 -1.05
C ALA A 30 -40.87 28.13 -0.43
N ILE A 31 -40.49 29.40 -0.58
CA ILE A 31 -39.21 30.02 -0.24
C ILE A 31 -39.32 30.73 1.12
N ALA A 32 -38.22 30.66 1.89
CA ALA A 32 -37.68 31.58 2.91
C ALA A 32 -38.48 31.93 4.17
N ALA A 33 -37.82 31.76 5.33
CA ALA A 33 -37.48 32.88 6.23
C ALA A 33 -36.42 32.47 7.28
N GLU A 34 -35.28 33.16 7.23
CA GLU A 34 -34.41 33.69 8.30
C GLU A 34 -34.01 32.84 9.54
N GLY A 35 -32.69 32.76 9.77
CA GLY A 35 -32.10 32.38 11.06
C GLY A 35 -30.64 31.95 10.94
N VAL A 36 -29.71 32.89 10.99
CA VAL A 36 -28.26 32.63 11.09
C VAL A 36 -27.92 32.36 12.56
N ASP A 37 -27.38 31.18 12.87
CA ASP A 37 -26.25 31.11 13.80
C ASP A 37 -25.37 29.90 13.51
N ALA A 38 -24.06 30.15 13.52
CA ALA A 38 -23.01 29.25 13.09
C ALA A 38 -22.42 28.49 14.27
N ALA A 39 -22.44 27.15 14.21
CA ALA A 39 -21.48 26.34 14.94
C ALA A 39 -21.12 25.11 14.09
N VAL A 40 -19.92 25.22 13.53
CA VAL A 40 -19.25 24.32 12.60
C VAL A 40 -18.85 23.02 13.30
N PHE A 41 -19.29 21.88 12.76
CA PHE A 41 -18.59 20.60 12.88
C PHE A 41 -18.49 20.02 11.48
N ASP A 42 -17.48 20.49 10.76
CA ASP A 42 -17.05 19.95 9.47
C ASP A 42 -16.00 18.87 9.77
N ASP A 43 -16.42 17.61 9.81
CA ASP A 43 -15.52 16.47 9.95
C ASP A 43 -15.10 16.03 8.54
N ALA A 44 -14.03 16.66 8.06
CA ALA A 44 -13.45 16.44 6.75
C ALA A 44 -12.75 15.06 6.68
N HIS A 45 -13.53 14.02 6.43
CA HIS A 45 -13.04 12.70 5.98
C HIS A 45 -13.39 12.42 4.52
N LEU A 46 -13.14 13.41 3.66
CA LEU A 46 -13.13 13.21 2.22
C LEU A 46 -11.69 13.42 1.74
N LEU A 47 -10.92 12.32 1.67
CA LEU A 47 -9.79 12.28 0.76
C LEU A 47 -10.33 12.69 -0.63
N PRO A 48 -9.80 13.72 -1.29
CA PRO A 48 -10.32 14.14 -2.57
C PRO A 48 -10.18 12.97 -3.55
N ARG A 49 -11.26 12.68 -4.26
CA ARG A 49 -11.32 11.75 -5.40
C ARG A 49 -10.08 11.95 -6.28
N PRO A 50 -9.53 10.88 -6.90
CA PRO A 50 -8.39 11.03 -7.79
C PRO A 50 -8.70 12.11 -8.83
N LEU A 51 -7.83 13.11 -8.88
CA LEU A 51 -7.91 14.22 -9.82
C LEU A 51 -7.57 13.63 -11.19
N VAL A 52 -8.58 13.16 -11.92
CA VAL A 52 -8.44 12.78 -13.32
C VAL A 52 -8.25 14.08 -14.09
N ILE A 53 -6.99 14.44 -14.33
CA ILE A 53 -6.65 15.50 -15.28
C ILE A 53 -6.79 14.87 -16.66
N GLU A 54 -7.89 15.18 -17.35
CA GLU A 54 -7.98 14.96 -18.80
C GLU A 54 -7.02 15.94 -19.48
N LEU A 55 -5.84 15.45 -19.87
CA LEU A 55 -4.94 16.23 -20.71
C LEU A 55 -5.57 16.37 -22.10
N PRO A 56 -5.64 17.59 -22.67
CA PRO A 56 -6.19 17.78 -24.00
C PRO A 56 -5.38 16.98 -25.01
N THR A 57 -6.06 16.08 -25.73
CA THR A 57 -5.49 15.40 -26.90
C THR A 57 -5.23 16.45 -27.98
N THR A 58 -3.97 16.79 -28.22
CA THR A 58 -3.60 17.65 -29.34
C THR A 58 -3.86 16.88 -30.64
N THR A 59 -5.02 17.12 -31.25
CA THR A 59 -5.26 16.81 -32.65
C THR A 59 -4.41 17.73 -33.50
N SER A 60 -3.57 17.13 -34.34
CA SER A 60 -2.76 17.84 -35.33
C SER A 60 -3.66 18.67 -36.24
N SER A 61 -3.50 19.98 -36.24
CA SER A 61 -3.77 20.77 -37.44
C SER A 61 -2.79 21.94 -37.50
N SER A 62 -2.24 22.09 -38.70
CA SER A 62 -1.15 22.96 -39.10
C SER A 62 -1.44 24.45 -38.92
N SER A 63 -0.50 25.18 -38.31
CA SER A 63 -0.07 26.50 -38.78
C SER A 63 1.35 26.81 -38.29
N PRO A 64 2.18 27.46 -39.11
CA PRO A 64 3.61 27.66 -38.85
C PRO A 64 3.85 28.93 -38.02
N ALA A 65 5.03 28.98 -37.42
CA ALA A 65 5.60 30.08 -36.63
C ALA A 65 5.22 30.07 -35.14
N LEU A 66 6.06 29.40 -34.35
CA LEU A 66 6.91 30.02 -33.32
C LEU A 66 8.09 29.07 -33.10
N ALA A 67 9.07 29.16 -34.01
CA ALA A 67 10.41 28.68 -33.75
C ALA A 67 11.10 29.73 -32.87
N GLU A 68 10.93 29.59 -31.56
CA GLU A 68 11.81 30.13 -30.52
C GLU A 68 11.86 28.99 -29.48
N GLU A 69 12.46 27.86 -29.86
CA GLU A 69 13.00 26.94 -28.86
C GLU A 69 14.15 27.69 -28.21
N GLY A 70 13.85 28.36 -27.09
CA GLY A 70 14.90 28.82 -26.20
C GLY A 70 15.78 27.61 -25.89
N GLU A 71 17.08 27.75 -26.14
CA GLU A 71 18.11 26.81 -25.70
C GLU A 71 18.03 26.70 -24.17
N GLY A 72 17.09 25.90 -23.68
CA GLY A 72 16.99 25.54 -22.28
C GLY A 72 18.24 24.76 -21.96
N GLU A 73 19.00 25.24 -20.97
CA GLU A 73 20.19 24.57 -20.48
C GLU A 73 19.88 23.09 -20.27
N ALA A 74 20.58 22.21 -21.01
CA ALA A 74 20.31 20.79 -20.98
C ALA A 74 20.51 20.27 -19.55
N VAL A 75 19.41 19.87 -18.89
CA VAL A 75 19.43 19.39 -17.50
C VAL A 75 20.46 18.25 -17.38
N PRO A 76 21.46 18.33 -16.47
CA PRO A 76 22.49 17.30 -16.35
C PRO A 76 21.90 15.91 -16.08
N ALA A 77 22.54 14.85 -16.57
CA ALA A 77 22.05 13.47 -16.44
C ALA A 77 21.79 13.07 -14.98
N GLU A 78 22.68 13.47 -14.07
CA GLU A 78 22.54 13.24 -12.63
C GLU A 78 21.22 13.83 -12.08
N VAL A 79 20.89 15.07 -12.47
CA VAL A 79 19.65 15.76 -12.05
C VAL A 79 18.42 15.09 -12.66
N ARG A 80 18.48 14.67 -13.94
CA ARG A 80 17.39 13.92 -14.57
C ARG A 80 17.16 12.57 -13.89
N CYS A 81 18.23 11.86 -13.52
CA CYS A 81 18.14 10.57 -12.85
C CYS A 81 17.66 10.68 -11.40
N ALA A 82 18.03 11.75 -10.70
CA ALA A 82 17.45 12.09 -9.41
C ALA A 82 15.94 12.38 -9.54
N SER A 83 15.54 13.10 -10.59
CA SER A 83 14.12 13.38 -10.87
C SER A 83 13.35 12.12 -11.22
N TRP A 84 13.94 11.22 -12.01
CA TRP A 84 13.37 9.91 -12.33
C TRP A 84 13.18 9.06 -11.06
N ARG A 85 14.20 8.97 -10.20
CA ARG A 85 14.09 8.27 -8.91
C ARG A 85 12.95 8.83 -8.08
N LEU A 86 12.91 10.16 -7.89
CA LEU A 86 11.85 10.82 -7.14
C LEU A 86 10.46 10.53 -7.72
N ALA A 87 10.32 10.56 -9.04
CA ALA A 87 9.06 10.24 -9.71
C ALA A 87 8.65 8.77 -9.49
N GLY A 88 9.61 7.84 -9.47
CA GLY A 88 9.37 6.44 -9.14
C GLY A 88 8.90 6.26 -7.69
N GLU A 89 9.63 6.87 -6.74
CA GLU A 89 9.26 6.82 -5.32
C GLU A 89 7.91 7.46 -5.04
N ALA A 90 7.53 8.51 -5.77
CA ALA A 90 6.24 9.18 -5.66
C ALA A 90 5.10 8.48 -6.45
N ASN A 91 5.36 7.33 -7.06
CA ASN A 91 4.40 6.59 -7.91
C ASN A 91 3.87 7.38 -9.12
N ASN A 92 4.67 8.29 -9.68
CA ASN A 92 4.32 9.08 -10.86
C ASN A 92 4.72 8.41 -12.17
N LEU A 93 5.69 7.49 -12.15
CA LEU A 93 6.13 6.77 -13.33
C LEU A 93 5.11 5.70 -13.73
N ALA A 94 4.94 5.49 -15.04
CA ALA A 94 4.28 4.30 -15.55
C ALA A 94 5.09 3.03 -15.17
N PRO A 95 4.47 1.84 -15.14
CA PRO A 95 5.18 0.60 -14.86
C PRO A 95 6.41 0.42 -15.75
N TRP A 96 7.55 0.09 -15.14
CA TRP A 96 8.83 -0.07 -15.80
C TRP A 96 9.46 -1.44 -15.44
N LYS A 97 10.35 -1.92 -16.31
CA LYS A 97 10.95 -3.28 -16.20
C LYS A 97 12.42 -3.28 -15.81
N SER A 98 13.13 -2.20 -16.11
CA SER A 98 14.54 -1.98 -15.82
C SER A 98 14.81 -0.48 -15.71
N LEU A 99 15.94 -0.13 -15.12
CA LEU A 99 16.43 1.23 -15.08
C LEU A 99 16.68 1.80 -16.49
N PRO A 100 16.48 3.11 -16.70
CA PRO A 100 17.09 3.81 -17.83
C PRO A 100 18.61 3.64 -17.77
N GLU A 101 19.25 3.27 -18.89
CA GLU A 101 20.69 2.99 -18.95
C GLU A 101 21.53 4.16 -18.45
N GLU A 102 21.12 5.39 -18.80
CA GLU A 102 21.78 6.62 -18.38
C GLU A 102 21.76 6.86 -16.87
N CYS A 103 20.84 6.20 -16.14
CA CYS A 103 20.66 6.36 -14.69
C CYS A 103 21.35 5.30 -13.85
N ALA A 104 21.98 4.29 -14.46
CA ALA A 104 22.65 3.21 -13.73
C ALA A 104 23.73 3.72 -12.77
N ALA A 105 24.59 4.64 -13.24
CA ALA A 105 25.67 5.18 -12.43
C ALA A 105 25.12 5.95 -11.21
N TYR A 106 24.08 6.77 -11.44
CA TYR A 106 23.39 7.52 -10.39
C TYR A 106 22.74 6.58 -9.35
N VAL A 107 22.00 5.56 -9.80
CA VAL A 107 21.31 4.63 -8.90
C VAL A 107 22.29 3.83 -8.06
N ARG A 108 23.38 3.35 -8.66
CA ARG A 108 24.47 2.69 -7.92
C ARG A 108 25.07 3.60 -6.85
N GLU A 109 25.38 4.84 -7.20
CA GLU A 109 25.94 5.82 -6.25
C GLU A 109 24.97 6.12 -5.12
N TYR A 110 23.68 6.30 -5.43
CA TYR A 110 22.64 6.49 -4.43
C TYR A 110 22.55 5.31 -3.45
N LEU A 111 22.42 4.07 -3.97
CA LEU A 111 22.24 2.84 -3.19
C LEU A 111 23.44 2.50 -2.30
N THR A 112 24.66 2.77 -2.79
CA THR A 112 25.89 2.52 -2.03
C THR A 112 26.32 3.70 -1.16
N GLY A 113 25.65 4.85 -1.32
CA GLY A 113 26.00 6.11 -0.70
C GLY A 113 25.37 6.37 0.67
N VAL A 114 25.55 7.60 1.13
CA VAL A 114 24.92 8.11 2.36
C VAL A 114 23.46 8.49 2.15
N ALA A 115 23.06 8.84 0.91
CA ALA A 115 21.71 9.28 0.59
C ALA A 115 20.68 8.17 0.83
N TYR A 116 20.89 6.96 0.30
CA TYR A 116 19.98 5.83 0.54
C TYR A 116 19.83 5.49 2.02
N ARG A 117 20.94 5.47 2.77
CA ARG A 117 20.93 5.23 4.22
C ARG A 117 20.19 6.33 4.99
N SER A 118 20.35 7.59 4.57
CA SER A 118 19.63 8.72 5.16
C SER A 118 18.13 8.61 4.90
N ASP A 119 17.72 8.32 3.66
CA ASP A 119 16.31 8.18 3.28
C ASP A 119 15.66 7.03 4.09
N LEU A 120 16.35 5.89 4.23
CA LEU A 120 15.91 4.76 5.06
C LEU A 120 15.76 5.12 6.56
N GLU A 121 16.71 5.86 7.14
CA GLU A 121 16.65 6.26 8.55
C GLU A 121 15.53 7.28 8.81
N VAL A 122 15.27 8.18 7.86
CA VAL A 122 14.13 9.12 7.95
C VAL A 122 12.81 8.36 7.99
N VAL A 123 12.60 7.40 7.06
CA VAL A 123 11.37 6.59 7.05
C VAL A 123 11.21 5.81 8.36
N ALA A 124 12.26 5.15 8.83
CA ALA A 124 12.23 4.41 10.10
C ALA A 124 11.95 5.31 11.31
N ARG A 125 12.51 6.52 11.35
CA ARG A 125 12.28 7.49 12.42
C ARG A 125 10.84 7.98 12.44
N GLU A 126 10.26 8.30 11.29
CA GLU A 126 8.85 8.71 11.18
C GLU A 126 7.90 7.56 11.55
N ALA A 127 8.21 6.34 11.14
CA ALA A 127 7.49 5.14 11.54
C ALA A 127 7.54 4.91 13.04
N SER A 128 8.71 5.03 13.65
CA SER A 128 8.90 4.87 15.10
C SER A 128 8.16 5.97 15.89
N ALA A 129 8.22 7.22 15.41
CA ALA A 129 7.48 8.32 16.02
C ALA A 129 5.97 8.09 15.98
N TYR A 130 5.44 7.60 14.86
CA TYR A 130 4.05 7.21 14.77
C TYR A 130 3.71 6.05 15.71
N ALA A 131 4.53 4.98 15.72
CA ALA A 131 4.31 3.81 16.56
C ALA A 131 4.18 4.17 18.04
N ARG A 132 5.04 5.07 18.55
CA ARG A 132 4.98 5.56 19.95
C ARG A 132 3.71 6.35 20.28
N THR A 133 3.06 6.94 19.28
CA THR A 133 1.84 7.74 19.46
C THR A 133 0.56 6.95 19.18
N ALA A 134 0.67 5.86 18.43
CA ALA A 134 -0.42 4.95 18.17
C ALA A 134 -0.81 4.27 19.48
N ARG A 135 -2.11 4.31 19.82
CA ARG A 135 -2.63 3.69 21.03
C ARG A 135 -2.77 2.19 20.81
N VAL A 136 -1.73 1.43 21.14
CA VAL A 136 -1.79 -0.03 21.21
C VAL A 136 -2.70 -0.43 22.39
N GLY A 137 -3.74 -1.20 22.11
CA GLY A 137 -4.67 -1.71 23.09
C GLY A 137 -4.16 -2.98 23.77
N ASP A 138 -4.70 -3.26 24.97
CA ASP A 138 -4.29 -4.41 25.78
C ASP A 138 -4.84 -5.76 25.28
N ASP A 139 -5.66 -5.76 24.21
CA ASP A 139 -6.27 -6.97 23.64
C ASP A 139 -5.33 -7.75 22.69
N GLY A 140 -4.12 -7.21 22.43
CA GLY A 140 -3.12 -7.84 21.58
C GLY A 140 -3.53 -7.93 20.11
N ARG A 141 -4.40 -7.02 19.64
CA ARG A 141 -4.92 -7.03 18.27
C ARG A 141 -4.34 -5.94 17.37
N ASP A 142 -3.51 -5.04 17.86
CA ASP A 142 -2.86 -4.05 17.01
C ASP A 142 -1.63 -4.63 16.31
N ALA A 143 -1.62 -4.57 14.98
CA ALA A 143 -0.61 -5.18 14.15
C ALA A 143 0.19 -4.15 13.34
N TRP A 144 1.46 -4.48 13.13
CA TRP A 144 2.36 -3.85 12.17
C TRP A 144 2.77 -4.87 11.12
N VAL A 145 2.53 -4.54 9.85
CA VAL A 145 2.90 -5.38 8.71
C VAL A 145 4.24 -4.90 8.15
N PHE A 146 5.12 -5.84 7.85
CA PHE A 146 6.38 -5.59 7.14
C PHE A 146 6.44 -6.45 5.90
N ASP A 147 6.79 -5.87 4.75
CA ASP A 147 7.40 -6.65 3.68
C ASP A 147 8.80 -7.15 4.11
N VAL A 148 9.39 -8.10 3.37
CA VAL A 148 10.70 -8.67 3.68
C VAL A 148 11.81 -8.12 2.77
N ASP A 149 11.63 -8.17 1.44
CA ASP A 149 12.70 -7.91 0.48
C ASP A 149 12.83 -6.40 0.24
N GLU A 150 14.03 -5.84 0.33
CA GLU A 150 14.29 -4.38 0.32
C GLU A 150 13.56 -3.60 1.45
N THR A 151 12.92 -4.32 2.38
CA THR A 151 12.25 -3.76 3.56
C THR A 151 12.92 -4.16 4.86
N LEU A 152 13.05 -5.46 5.13
CA LEU A 152 13.79 -5.99 6.29
C LEU A 152 15.16 -6.53 5.88
N LEU A 153 15.21 -7.26 4.78
CA LEU A 153 16.41 -7.86 4.21
C LEU A 153 16.77 -7.14 2.90
N SER A 154 18.04 -6.79 2.73
CA SER A 154 18.52 -6.18 1.49
C SER A 154 19.10 -7.23 0.56
N ASN A 155 18.55 -7.30 -0.65
CA ASN A 155 19.09 -8.05 -1.78
C ASN A 155 20.04 -7.18 -2.63
N LEU A 156 20.46 -6.02 -2.14
CA LEU A 156 21.45 -5.16 -2.81
C LEU A 156 22.73 -5.91 -3.22
N PRO A 157 23.27 -6.89 -2.46
CA PRO A 157 24.40 -7.68 -2.95
C PRO A 157 24.10 -8.47 -4.23
N TYR A 158 22.89 -9.03 -4.38
CA TYR A 158 22.45 -9.65 -5.62
C TYR A 158 22.38 -8.61 -6.74
N TYR A 159 21.72 -7.48 -6.50
CA TYR A 159 21.58 -6.44 -7.51
C TYR A 159 22.91 -5.78 -7.89
N ALA A 160 23.92 -5.77 -7.01
CA ALA A 160 25.26 -5.30 -7.35
C ALA A 160 25.92 -6.16 -8.44
N ASP A 161 25.65 -7.47 -8.44
CA ASP A 161 26.12 -8.41 -9.48
C ASP A 161 25.25 -8.35 -10.76
N HIS A 162 24.07 -7.74 -10.72
CA HIS A 162 23.07 -7.67 -11.80
C HIS A 162 22.76 -6.22 -12.24
N GLY A 163 23.76 -5.35 -12.19
CA GLY A 163 23.69 -3.99 -12.75
C GLY A 163 22.72 -3.04 -12.03
N TYR A 164 22.41 -3.28 -10.76
CA TYR A 164 21.56 -2.45 -9.89
C TYR A 164 20.13 -2.20 -10.41
N GLY A 165 19.60 -3.10 -11.25
CA GLY A 165 18.27 -2.94 -11.87
C GLY A 165 18.29 -2.67 -13.38
N LEU A 166 19.48 -2.67 -14.00
CA LEU A 166 19.61 -2.62 -15.46
C LEU A 166 19.17 -3.91 -16.13
N GLU A 167 19.40 -5.05 -15.50
CA GLU A 167 19.06 -6.35 -16.06
C GLU A 167 17.57 -6.65 -15.85
N LEU A 168 16.96 -7.31 -16.83
CA LEU A 168 15.62 -7.83 -16.67
C LEU A 168 15.62 -8.90 -15.58
N PHE A 169 14.63 -8.83 -14.69
CA PHE A 169 14.53 -9.75 -13.57
C PHE A 169 14.40 -11.22 -14.02
N ASP A 170 15.32 -12.07 -13.56
CA ASP A 170 15.24 -13.52 -13.72
C ASP A 170 14.87 -14.18 -12.38
N HIS A 171 13.65 -14.73 -12.33
CA HIS A 171 13.14 -15.44 -11.16
C HIS A 171 14.05 -16.60 -10.72
N ARG A 172 14.68 -17.32 -11.64
CA ARG A 172 15.49 -18.50 -11.31
C ARG A 172 16.82 -18.11 -10.68
N GLU A 173 17.46 -17.05 -11.17
CA GLU A 173 18.70 -16.55 -10.57
C GLU A 173 18.43 -15.92 -9.21
N PHE A 174 17.32 -15.18 -9.07
CA PHE A 174 16.92 -14.64 -7.78
C PHE A 174 16.57 -15.75 -6.77
N ASP A 175 15.88 -16.81 -7.18
CA ASP A 175 15.60 -17.96 -6.31
C ASP A 175 16.91 -18.59 -5.79
N LYS A 176 17.94 -18.74 -6.65
CA LYS A 176 19.27 -19.21 -6.20
C LYS A 176 19.90 -18.29 -5.17
N TRP A 177 19.72 -16.97 -5.31
CA TRP A 177 20.18 -16.00 -4.31
C TRP A 177 19.44 -16.18 -2.98
N VAL A 178 18.11 -16.30 -3.02
CA VAL A 178 17.28 -16.53 -1.82
C VAL A 178 17.71 -17.81 -1.09
N GLU A 179 17.99 -18.89 -1.81
CA GLU A 179 18.45 -20.17 -1.26
C GLU A 179 19.80 -20.08 -0.53
N ARG A 180 20.58 -19.02 -0.72
CA ARG A 180 21.81 -18.80 0.06
C ARG A 180 21.50 -18.38 1.49
N GLY A 181 20.36 -17.74 1.76
CA GLY A 181 20.01 -17.25 3.10
C GLY A 181 21.00 -16.23 3.67
N GLU A 182 21.54 -15.38 2.81
CA GLU A 182 22.65 -14.46 3.10
C GLU A 182 22.30 -12.98 2.98
N ALA A 183 21.05 -12.63 2.65
CA ALA A 183 20.64 -11.24 2.53
C ALA A 183 20.83 -10.50 3.88
N PRO A 184 21.59 -9.39 3.94
CA PRO A 184 21.80 -8.65 5.18
C PRO A 184 20.55 -7.91 5.66
N ALA A 185 20.42 -7.65 6.97
CA ALA A 185 19.40 -6.73 7.48
C ALA A 185 19.61 -5.31 6.94
N ILE A 186 18.50 -4.61 6.71
CA ILE A 186 18.48 -3.14 6.64
C ILE A 186 18.52 -2.60 8.08
N PRO A 187 19.59 -1.90 8.51
CA PRO A 187 19.78 -1.58 9.93
C PRO A 187 18.68 -0.71 10.54
N SER A 188 18.17 0.29 9.81
CA SER A 188 17.09 1.16 10.29
C SER A 188 15.78 0.39 10.45
N SER A 189 15.50 -0.55 9.55
CA SER A 189 14.33 -1.44 9.64
C SER A 189 14.42 -2.41 10.81
N LEU A 190 15.60 -2.95 11.12
CA LEU A 190 15.80 -3.79 12.31
C LEU A 190 15.53 -3.02 13.61
N LYS A 191 16.00 -1.76 13.70
CA LYS A 191 15.68 -0.89 14.84
C LYS A 191 14.16 -0.67 14.97
N LEU A 192 13.50 -0.30 13.87
CA LEU A 192 12.05 -0.09 13.84
C LEU A 192 11.30 -1.36 14.25
N TYR A 193 11.67 -2.51 13.68
CA TYR A 193 11.05 -3.80 13.96
C TYR A 193 11.10 -4.14 15.46
N ASN A 194 12.26 -3.97 16.09
CA ASN A 194 12.40 -4.21 17.53
C ASN A 194 11.57 -3.21 18.34
N GLU A 195 11.58 -1.92 17.97
CA GLU A 195 10.80 -0.91 18.68
C GLU A 195 9.29 -1.15 18.59
N VAL A 196 8.74 -1.49 17.42
CA VAL A 196 7.30 -1.80 17.32
C VAL A 196 6.94 -3.06 18.13
N ARG A 197 7.82 -4.05 18.20
CA ARG A 197 7.61 -5.22 19.06
C ARG A 197 7.62 -4.85 20.54
N ASP A 198 8.58 -4.04 20.97
CA ASP A 198 8.69 -3.58 22.36
C ASP A 198 7.50 -2.72 22.79
N LEU A 199 6.88 -2.01 21.84
CA LEU A 199 5.64 -1.26 22.03
C LEU A 199 4.37 -2.16 22.06
N GLY A 200 4.51 -3.47 21.90
CA GLY A 200 3.42 -4.44 22.01
C GLY A 200 2.65 -4.71 20.72
N PHE A 201 3.11 -4.20 19.58
CA PHE A 201 2.49 -4.53 18.29
C PHE A 201 2.70 -6.00 17.95
N LYS A 202 1.67 -6.58 17.34
CA LYS A 202 1.77 -7.85 16.62
C LYS A 202 2.52 -7.64 15.32
N THR A 203 3.58 -8.39 15.08
CA THR A 203 4.39 -8.20 13.88
C THR A 203 4.10 -9.29 12.85
N PHE A 204 3.63 -8.87 11.69
CA PHE A 204 3.33 -9.76 10.57
C PHE A 204 4.28 -9.49 9.41
N LEU A 205 4.95 -10.52 8.93
CA LEU A 205 5.83 -10.46 7.78
C LEU A 205 5.06 -10.98 6.56
N LEU A 206 4.84 -10.13 5.56
CA LEU A 206 4.05 -10.43 4.36
C LEU A 206 4.90 -10.22 3.10
N THR A 207 5.43 -11.31 2.57
CA THR A 207 6.43 -11.30 1.48
C THR A 207 5.90 -11.87 0.17
N GLY A 208 6.46 -11.39 -0.94
CA GLY A 208 6.27 -11.98 -2.26
C GLY A 208 7.01 -13.30 -2.49
N ARG A 209 7.95 -13.68 -1.62
CA ARG A 209 8.69 -14.95 -1.71
C ARG A 209 7.73 -16.13 -1.71
N SER A 210 8.07 -17.17 -2.47
CA SER A 210 7.26 -18.39 -2.53
C SER A 210 7.36 -19.20 -1.23
N GLU A 211 6.28 -19.91 -0.86
CA GLU A 211 6.31 -20.84 0.29
C GLU A 211 7.42 -21.90 0.21
N GLY A 212 7.92 -22.20 -0.99
CA GLY A 212 9.07 -23.09 -1.18
C GLY A 212 10.34 -22.59 -0.47
N HIS A 213 10.47 -21.28 -0.26
CA HIS A 213 11.60 -20.64 0.42
C HIS A 213 11.33 -20.37 1.90
N HIS A 214 10.28 -20.95 2.50
CA HIS A 214 9.92 -20.66 3.89
C HIS A 214 11.09 -20.91 4.85
N GLY A 215 11.73 -22.09 4.79
CA GLY A 215 12.83 -22.46 5.67
C GLY A 215 14.00 -21.48 5.61
N VAL A 216 14.52 -21.25 4.39
CA VAL A 216 15.66 -20.35 4.18
C VAL A 216 15.34 -18.90 4.54
N THR A 217 14.10 -18.44 4.33
CA THR A 217 13.67 -17.09 4.71
C THR A 217 13.65 -16.93 6.23
N VAL A 218 13.12 -17.91 6.96
CA VAL A 218 13.13 -17.91 8.43
C VAL A 218 14.57 -17.90 8.96
N ASP A 219 15.44 -18.75 8.42
CA ASP A 219 16.83 -18.85 8.86
C ASP A 219 17.59 -17.55 8.58
N ASN A 220 17.39 -16.94 7.40
CA ASN A 220 18.00 -15.66 7.06
C ASN A 220 17.50 -14.55 7.99
N LEU A 221 16.19 -14.42 8.23
CA LEU A 221 15.63 -13.40 9.12
C LEU A 221 16.22 -13.52 10.53
N LYS A 222 16.25 -14.73 11.10
CA LYS A 222 16.85 -15.00 12.42
C LYS A 222 18.33 -14.69 12.45
N LYS A 223 19.08 -15.10 11.42
CA LYS A 223 20.52 -14.80 11.31
C LYS A 223 20.81 -13.29 11.32
N GLN A 224 19.88 -12.50 10.79
CA GLN A 224 19.98 -11.04 10.71
C GLN A 224 19.36 -10.30 11.91
N GLY A 225 18.93 -11.02 12.94
CA GLY A 225 18.44 -10.44 14.20
C GLY A 225 16.93 -10.18 14.25
N PHE A 226 16.17 -10.58 13.23
CA PHE A 226 14.71 -10.55 13.27
C PHE A 226 14.21 -11.83 13.96
N HIS A 227 13.51 -11.68 15.07
CA HIS A 227 13.00 -12.78 15.88
C HIS A 227 11.55 -12.54 16.30
N ASP A 228 10.87 -13.59 16.73
CA ASP A 228 9.54 -13.57 17.36
C ASP A 228 8.46 -12.74 16.63
N TRP A 229 8.42 -12.83 15.31
CA TRP A 229 7.25 -12.39 14.57
C TRP A 229 6.04 -13.26 14.90
N ASP A 230 4.85 -12.67 14.90
CA ASP A 230 3.61 -13.40 15.18
C ASP A 230 3.17 -14.25 13.98
N LYS A 231 3.38 -13.75 12.75
CA LYS A 231 3.09 -14.48 11.50
C LYS A 231 4.09 -14.15 10.41
N LEU A 232 4.50 -15.18 9.66
CA LEU A 232 5.19 -15.06 8.39
C LEU A 232 4.29 -15.64 7.30
N ILE A 233 3.96 -14.82 6.31
CA ILE A 233 3.05 -15.15 5.22
C ILE A 233 3.85 -15.06 3.92
N LEU A 234 4.04 -16.22 3.28
CA LEU A 234 4.66 -16.34 1.97
C LEU A 234 3.59 -16.59 0.90
N ARG A 235 3.99 -16.43 -0.36
CA ARG A 235 3.11 -16.60 -1.50
C ARG A 235 2.90 -18.08 -1.81
N ALA A 236 1.67 -18.53 -1.60
CA ALA A 236 1.25 -19.90 -1.90
C ALA A 236 1.17 -20.15 -3.42
N PRO A 237 1.25 -21.43 -3.87
CA PRO A 237 1.12 -21.77 -5.28
C PRO A 237 -0.15 -21.23 -5.96
N ALA A 238 -1.27 -21.16 -5.23
CA ALA A 238 -2.53 -20.63 -5.72
C ALA A 238 -2.50 -19.11 -5.99
N ASP A 239 -1.60 -18.39 -5.32
CA ASP A 239 -1.48 -16.92 -5.41
C ASP A 239 -0.46 -16.47 -6.47
N ARG A 240 0.27 -17.40 -7.10
CA ARG A 240 1.34 -17.09 -8.06
C ARG A 240 0.92 -16.19 -9.21
N LYS A 241 -0.33 -16.28 -9.65
CA LYS A 241 -0.87 -15.49 -10.77
C LYS A 241 -1.46 -14.15 -10.36
N LYS A 242 -1.59 -13.87 -9.06
CA LYS A 242 -2.12 -12.60 -8.56
C LYS A 242 -1.03 -11.53 -8.66
N THR A 243 -1.43 -10.28 -8.88
CA THR A 243 -0.50 -9.14 -8.69
C THR A 243 -0.10 -9.06 -7.21
N ALA A 244 1.02 -8.39 -6.91
CA ALA A 244 1.43 -8.23 -5.52
C ALA A 244 0.38 -7.44 -4.73
N THR A 245 -0.14 -6.36 -5.33
CA THR A 245 -1.22 -5.54 -4.76
C THR A 245 -2.44 -6.36 -4.35
N ILE A 246 -2.95 -7.24 -5.22
CA ILE A 246 -4.14 -8.06 -4.90
C ILE A 246 -3.82 -9.09 -3.81
N TYR A 247 -2.74 -9.85 -3.98
CA TYR A 247 -2.34 -10.86 -3.00
C TYR A 247 -2.14 -10.26 -1.61
N LYS A 248 -1.39 -9.16 -1.49
CA LYS A 248 -1.12 -8.54 -0.20
C LYS A 248 -2.36 -7.90 0.41
N SER A 249 -3.25 -7.33 -0.41
CA SER A 249 -4.55 -6.83 0.07
C SER A 249 -5.43 -7.94 0.64
N GLU A 250 -5.51 -9.10 -0.03
CA GLU A 250 -6.25 -10.26 0.47
C GLU A 250 -5.67 -10.76 1.80
N LYS A 251 -4.34 -10.83 1.93
CA LYS A 251 -3.70 -11.24 3.18
C LYS A 251 -3.90 -10.25 4.32
N ARG A 252 -3.91 -8.95 4.05
CA ARG A 252 -4.30 -7.96 5.07
C ARG A 252 -5.76 -8.07 5.44
N LYS A 253 -6.65 -8.33 4.49
CA LYS A 253 -8.06 -8.58 4.78
C LYS A 253 -8.28 -9.81 5.65
N GLU A 254 -7.56 -10.90 5.40
CA GLU A 254 -7.56 -12.09 6.27
C GLU A 254 -7.17 -11.72 7.72
N MET A 255 -6.16 -10.84 7.91
CA MET A 255 -5.79 -10.36 9.25
C MET A 255 -6.90 -9.54 9.92
N GLU A 256 -7.57 -8.66 9.18
CA GLU A 256 -8.72 -7.90 9.68
C GLU A 256 -9.90 -8.82 10.08
N GLU A 257 -10.19 -9.83 9.25
CA GLU A 257 -11.24 -10.83 9.51
C GLU A 257 -10.91 -11.71 10.73
N GLU A 258 -9.63 -11.92 11.04
CA GLU A 258 -9.16 -12.54 12.29
C GLU A 258 -9.24 -11.61 13.51
N GLY A 259 -9.60 -10.34 13.31
CA GLY A 259 -9.81 -9.33 14.35
C GLY A 259 -8.59 -8.44 14.64
N TYR A 260 -7.56 -8.44 13.80
CA TYR A 260 -6.43 -7.54 13.96
C TYR A 260 -6.74 -6.14 13.40
N ARG A 261 -6.19 -5.11 14.04
CA ARG A 261 -6.19 -3.73 13.57
C ARG A 261 -4.81 -3.42 13.02
N ILE A 262 -4.71 -3.24 11.71
CA ILE A 262 -3.43 -2.94 11.07
C ILE A 262 -3.14 -1.45 11.22
N LEU A 263 -2.30 -1.08 12.18
CA LEU A 263 -1.99 0.32 12.45
C LEU A 263 -0.81 0.83 11.62
N GLY A 264 0.17 -0.03 11.35
CA GLY A 264 1.35 0.30 10.54
C GLY A 264 1.60 -0.72 9.44
N ASN A 265 2.11 -0.25 8.30
CA ASN A 265 2.60 -1.10 7.20
C ASN A 265 3.87 -0.50 6.61
N SER A 266 4.95 -1.28 6.57
CA SER A 266 6.25 -0.87 5.99
C SER A 266 6.58 -1.76 4.80
N GLY A 267 6.89 -1.13 3.67
CA GLY A 267 7.23 -1.82 2.42
C GLY A 267 8.00 -0.94 1.46
N ASP A 268 8.79 -1.54 0.59
CA ASP A 268 9.61 -0.83 -0.40
C ASP A 268 8.86 -0.63 -1.73
N GLN A 269 7.70 -1.26 -1.92
CA GLN A 269 6.87 -1.10 -3.10
C GLN A 269 5.51 -0.50 -2.75
N TRP A 270 4.94 0.25 -3.69
CA TRP A 270 3.57 0.74 -3.54
C TRP A 270 2.55 -0.41 -3.52
N SER A 271 2.86 -1.54 -4.17
CA SER A 271 2.04 -2.75 -4.11
C SER A 271 1.98 -3.41 -2.73
N ASP A 272 2.88 -3.05 -1.81
CA ASP A 272 2.81 -3.47 -0.41
C ASP A 272 1.81 -2.66 0.40
N LEU A 273 1.57 -1.41 -0.02
CA LEU A 273 0.93 -0.37 0.77
C LEU A 273 -0.45 0.03 0.25
N LEU A 274 -0.70 -0.19 -1.04
CA LEU A 274 -1.94 0.15 -1.73
C LEU A 274 -2.90 -1.07 -1.85
N GLY A 275 -4.05 -0.82 -2.46
CA GLY A 275 -5.13 -1.79 -2.63
C GLY A 275 -6.23 -1.61 -1.59
N PHE A 276 -6.71 -2.71 -1.02
CA PHE A 276 -7.71 -2.69 0.06
C PHE A 276 -7.15 -3.24 1.36
N SER A 277 -7.90 -3.09 2.46
CA SER A 277 -7.47 -3.46 3.82
C SER A 277 -6.11 -2.85 4.16
N THR A 278 -5.97 -1.55 3.88
CA THR A 278 -4.74 -0.80 4.12
C THR A 278 -4.59 -0.50 5.60
N SER A 279 -3.35 -0.41 6.07
CA SER A 279 -3.06 0.03 7.43
C SER A 279 -3.51 1.48 7.69
N ALA A 280 -3.68 1.84 8.96
CA ALA A 280 -3.94 3.22 9.36
C ALA A 280 -2.85 4.20 8.90
N ARG A 281 -1.57 3.76 8.87
CA ARG A 281 -0.47 4.50 8.24
C ARG A 281 0.53 3.59 7.54
N SER A 282 0.86 3.95 6.30
CA SER A 282 1.83 3.25 5.46
C SER A 282 3.16 4.01 5.39
N PHE A 283 4.28 3.28 5.32
CA PHE A 283 5.63 3.82 5.26
C PHE A 283 6.38 3.18 4.08
N LYS A 284 6.61 3.98 3.04
CA LYS A 284 7.31 3.59 1.81
C LYS A 284 8.82 3.73 1.99
N LEU A 285 9.54 2.62 1.90
CA LEU A 285 11.01 2.62 1.85
C LEU A 285 11.46 2.86 0.41
N PRO A 286 12.59 3.56 0.18
CA PRO A 286 13.11 3.78 -1.15
C PRO A 286 13.58 2.47 -1.78
N ASN A 287 13.24 2.27 -3.05
CA ASN A 287 13.80 1.20 -3.87
C ASN A 287 13.77 1.59 -5.36
N PRO A 288 14.88 2.12 -5.90
CA PRO A 288 14.99 2.41 -7.32
C PRO A 288 15.41 1.21 -8.17
N MET A 289 15.70 0.03 -7.61
CA MET A 289 16.27 -1.09 -8.37
C MET A 289 15.23 -1.82 -9.23
N TYR A 290 13.99 -1.90 -8.75
CA TYR A 290 12.90 -2.58 -9.46
C TYR A 290 11.53 -2.02 -9.07
N TYR A 291 10.53 -2.36 -9.87
CA TYR A 291 9.14 -1.98 -9.65
C TYR A 291 8.23 -3.20 -9.69
N ILE A 292 7.32 -3.28 -8.71
CA ILE A 292 6.30 -4.33 -8.62
C ILE A 292 4.90 -3.68 -8.68
N PRO A 293 4.13 -3.89 -9.77
CA PRO A 293 2.76 -3.37 -9.90
C PRO A 293 1.73 -4.07 -8.99
#